data_AF-A0AAX0S4A4-F1
#
_entry.id   AF-A0AAX0S4A4-F1
#
_cell.length_a   1.000
_cell.length_b   1.000
_cell.length_c   1.000
_cell.angle_alpha   90.00
_cell.angle_beta   90.00
_cell.angle_gamma   90.00
#
_symmetry.space_group_name_H-M   'P 1'
#
loop_
_entity.id
_entity.type
_entity.pdbx_description
1 polymer ?
#
loop_
_entity_poly.entity_id
_entity_poly.type
_entity_poly.pdbx_seq_one_letter_code
_entity_poly.pdbx_strand_id
1 'polypeptide(L)'
;MKKIPLTLLIIGISITFVLSFAMPELAGKVKNDISSMKILYSYSVTKSFLEQTEETIEIASVPLGKVKTQDVNIRTDVQLEETPLNIQGVVKGNLNKPEEYKHKVTLTGPEKGFTYRKYYLTKNYDKGTYTVIRTNKITGKEKEYAGTYYEPSAQDPIIAWSRDKK
;
A
#
# COMPACT_ATOMS: atom_id res chain seq x y z
N MET A 1 -26.70 23.39 -19.84
CA MET A 1 -26.30 22.09 -19.27
C MET A 1 -27.06 20.98 -19.99
N LYS A 2 -26.39 20.10 -20.75
CA LYS A 2 -27.05 19.01 -21.49
C LYS A 2 -27.44 17.90 -20.51
N LYS A 3 -28.75 17.65 -20.34
CA LYS A 3 -29.28 16.56 -19.51
C LYS A 3 -29.05 15.25 -20.25
N ILE A 4 -28.30 14.31 -19.67
CA ILE A 4 -28.19 12.95 -20.20
C ILE A 4 -29.58 12.32 -20.03
N PRO A 5 -30.23 11.85 -21.12
CA PRO A 5 -31.55 11.28 -21.01
C PRO A 5 -31.49 9.98 -20.20
N LEU A 6 -32.46 9.78 -19.31
CA LEU A 6 -32.55 8.64 -18.40
C LEU A 6 -32.43 7.29 -19.13
N THR A 7 -32.86 7.23 -20.39
CA THR A 7 -32.72 6.08 -21.29
C THR A 7 -31.27 5.68 -21.54
N LEU A 8 -30.35 6.64 -21.71
CA LEU A 8 -28.92 6.38 -21.88
C LEU A 8 -28.28 5.82 -20.61
N LEU A 9 -28.75 6.24 -19.43
CA LEU A 9 -28.30 5.71 -18.14
C LEU A 9 -28.73 4.24 -17.95
N ILE A 10 -30.00 3.93 -18.28
CA ILE A 10 -30.55 2.58 -18.16
C ILE A 10 -29.85 1.61 -19.12
N ILE A 11 -29.58 2.03 -20.37
CA ILE A 11 -28.85 1.22 -21.35
C ILE A 11 -27.43 0.92 -20.85
N GLY A 12 -26.74 1.90 -20.26
CA GLY A 12 -25.41 1.70 -19.69
C GLY A 12 -25.39 0.62 -18.59
N ILE A 13 -26.36 0.66 -17.67
CA ILE A 13 -26.47 -0.29 -16.56
C ILE A 13 -26.74 -1.71 -17.07
N SER A 14 -27.63 -1.85 -18.06
CA SER A 14 -27.96 -3.15 -18.68
C SER A 14 -26.76 -3.79 -19.37
N ILE A 15 -25.94 -3.00 -20.07
CA ILE A 15 -24.73 -3.48 -20.74
C ILE A 15 -23.69 -3.97 -19.71
N THR A 16 -23.49 -3.24 -18.61
CA THR A 16 -22.62 -3.70 -17.51
C THR A 16 -23.10 -4.99 -16.85
N PHE A 17 -24.42 -5.19 -16.73
CA PHE A 17 -24.97 -6.43 -16.19
C PHE A 17 -24.70 -7.63 -17.11
N VAL A 18 -24.88 -7.48 -18.42
CA VAL A 18 -24.59 -8.52 -19.42
C VAL A 18 -23.09 -8.86 -19.47
N LEU A 19 -22.23 -7.84 -19.43
CA LEU A 19 -20.77 -8.02 -19.39
C LEU A 19 -20.29 -8.77 -18.13
N SER A 20 -21.02 -8.66 -17.02
CA SER A 20 -20.71 -9.35 -15.76
C SER A 20 -20.86 -10.88 -15.84
N PHE A 21 -21.69 -11.38 -16.77
CA PHE A 21 -21.86 -12.82 -17.02
C PHE A 21 -20.96 -13.33 -18.15
N ALA A 22 -20.71 -12.52 -19.18
CA ALA A 22 -19.97 -12.94 -20.37
C ALA A 22 -18.44 -12.89 -20.20
N MET A 23 -17.92 -11.92 -19.44
CA MET A 23 -16.48 -11.73 -19.25
C MET A 23 -16.18 -11.28 -17.82
N PRO A 24 -16.12 -12.22 -16.85
CA PRO A 24 -15.99 -11.90 -15.43
C PRO A 24 -14.69 -11.15 -15.08
N GLU A 25 -13.59 -11.39 -15.81
CA GLU A 25 -12.33 -10.65 -15.61
C GLU A 25 -12.41 -9.18 -16.09
N LEU A 26 -13.08 -8.92 -17.21
CA LEU A 26 -13.33 -7.56 -17.71
C LEU A 26 -14.35 -6.83 -16.83
N ALA A 27 -15.38 -7.52 -16.36
CA ALA A 27 -16.33 -6.99 -15.39
C ALA A 27 -15.67 -6.70 -14.03
N GLY A 28 -14.69 -7.50 -13.60
CA GLY A 28 -13.86 -7.22 -12.42
C GLY A 28 -13.03 -5.94 -12.56
N LYS A 29 -12.42 -5.73 -13.73
CA LYS A 29 -11.72 -4.47 -14.07
C LYS A 29 -12.68 -3.28 -14.12
N VAL A 30 -13.81 -3.42 -14.81
CA VAL A 30 -14.83 -2.37 -14.94
C VAL A 30 -15.54 -2.09 -13.61
N LYS A 31 -15.72 -3.07 -12.73
CA LYS A 31 -16.31 -2.87 -11.38
C LYS A 31 -15.38 -2.08 -10.45
N ASN A 32 -14.06 -2.24 -10.60
CA ASN A 32 -13.08 -1.44 -9.86
C ASN A 32 -12.99 0.00 -10.41
N ASP A 33 -13.19 0.18 -11.71
CA ASP A 33 -13.19 1.51 -12.35
C ASP A 33 -14.53 2.26 -12.19
N ILE A 34 -15.66 1.54 -12.20
CA ILE A 34 -17.00 2.02 -11.84
C ILE A 34 -17.24 1.74 -10.35
N SER A 35 -16.30 2.15 -9.50
CA SER A 35 -16.73 2.52 -8.15
C SER A 35 -17.68 3.69 -8.34
N SER A 36 -18.99 3.45 -8.18
CA SER A 36 -20.06 4.44 -8.29
C SER A 36 -19.76 5.75 -7.54
N MET A 37 -18.85 5.71 -6.56
CA MET A 37 -18.34 6.87 -5.86
C MET A 37 -17.45 7.79 -6.70
N LYS A 38 -16.56 7.32 -7.59
CA LYS A 38 -15.71 8.21 -8.42
C LYS A 38 -16.50 8.95 -9.51
N ILE A 39 -17.63 8.39 -9.94
CA ILE A 39 -18.53 9.04 -10.89
C ILE A 39 -19.25 10.21 -10.20
N LEU A 40 -19.74 10.00 -8.98
CA LEU A 40 -20.53 11.00 -8.25
C LEU A 40 -19.70 12.00 -7.45
N TYR A 41 -18.50 11.62 -7.02
CA TYR A 41 -17.65 12.41 -6.13
C TYR A 41 -16.29 12.71 -6.78
N SER A 42 -15.78 13.91 -6.53
CA SER A 42 -14.35 14.24 -6.69
C SER A 42 -13.68 14.20 -5.32
N TYR A 43 -12.38 13.96 -5.33
CA TYR A 43 -11.57 13.86 -4.12
C TYR A 43 -10.35 14.77 -4.27
N SER A 44 -10.10 15.58 -3.26
CA SER A 44 -8.83 16.27 -3.07
C SER A 44 -8.14 15.64 -1.88
N VAL A 45 -6.85 15.31 -2.01
CA VAL A 45 -6.05 14.71 -0.94
C VAL A 45 -4.88 15.61 -0.66
N THR A 46 -4.74 16.02 0.58
CA THR A 46 -3.57 16.72 1.10
C THR A 46 -2.88 15.83 2.11
N LYS A 47 -1.56 15.74 2.07
CA LYS A 47 -0.77 15.01 3.07
C LYS A 47 0.30 15.91 3.67
N SER A 48 0.62 15.64 4.93
CA SER A 48 1.65 16.32 5.70
C SER A 48 2.53 15.28 6.40
N PHE A 49 3.83 15.35 6.15
CA PHE A 49 4.81 14.54 6.85
C PHE A 49 4.90 14.93 8.32
N LEU A 50 5.08 13.95 9.20
CA LEU A 50 5.31 14.17 10.63
C LEU A 50 6.68 13.66 11.05
N GLU A 51 6.94 12.38 10.85
CA GLU A 51 8.14 11.72 11.34
C GLU A 51 8.48 10.49 10.50
N GLN A 52 9.73 10.04 10.61
CA GLN A 52 10.14 8.75 10.09
C GLN A 52 10.04 7.70 11.19
N THR A 53 9.60 6.50 10.81
CA THR A 53 9.52 5.34 11.71
C THR A 53 10.16 4.13 11.04
N GLU A 54 10.63 3.19 11.85
CA GLU A 54 11.31 1.99 11.36
C GLU A 54 10.73 0.70 11.95
N GLU A 55 10.72 -0.36 11.13
CA GLU A 55 10.33 -1.70 11.55
C GLU A 55 11.47 -2.66 11.23
N THR A 56 12.12 -3.19 12.27
CA THR A 56 13.20 -4.18 12.10
C THR A 56 12.69 -5.59 12.32
N ILE A 57 12.95 -6.47 11.35
CA ILE A 57 12.62 -7.89 11.39
C ILE A 57 13.89 -8.75 11.34
N GLU A 58 13.94 -9.83 12.13
CA GLU A 58 14.99 -10.85 12.02
C GLU A 58 14.66 -11.79 10.86
N ILE A 59 15.61 -11.99 9.94
CA ILE A 59 15.43 -12.84 8.75
C ILE A 59 16.17 -14.18 8.86
N ALA A 60 17.21 -14.26 9.68
CA ALA A 60 17.95 -15.50 9.93
C ALA A 60 18.84 -15.40 11.17
N SER A 61 19.14 -16.55 11.75
CA SER A 61 20.24 -16.75 12.70
C SER A 61 21.11 -17.89 12.19
N VAL A 62 22.41 -17.64 11.99
CA VAL A 62 23.35 -18.61 11.41
C VAL A 62 24.43 -18.96 12.44
N PRO A 63 24.56 -20.22 12.88
CA PRO A 63 25.58 -20.63 13.83
C PRO A 63 27.01 -20.54 13.29
N LEU A 64 27.99 -20.48 14.19
CA LEU A 64 29.41 -20.52 13.86
C LEU A 64 29.75 -21.67 12.89
N GLY A 65 30.51 -21.35 11.84
CA GLY A 65 30.96 -22.32 10.84
C GLY A 65 29.85 -22.86 9.92
N LYS A 66 28.63 -22.33 10.01
CA LYS A 66 27.53 -22.69 9.11
C LYS A 66 27.31 -21.64 8.04
N VAL A 67 26.72 -22.07 6.94
CA VAL A 67 26.27 -21.22 5.83
C VAL A 67 24.82 -21.58 5.56
N LYS A 68 23.99 -20.57 5.30
CA LYS A 68 22.58 -20.73 4.98
C LYS A 68 22.25 -19.92 3.73
N THR A 69 21.71 -20.56 2.71
CA THR A 69 21.12 -19.87 1.56
C THR A 69 19.61 -19.92 1.68
N GLN A 70 18.95 -18.79 1.48
CA GLN A 70 17.49 -18.70 1.52
C GLN A 70 16.99 -17.58 0.60
N ASP A 71 15.75 -17.71 0.15
CA ASP A 71 15.02 -16.65 -0.52
C ASP A 71 14.36 -15.75 0.54
N VAL A 72 14.60 -14.45 0.45
CA VAL A 72 13.97 -13.45 1.30
C VAL A 72 13.02 -12.64 0.44
N ASN A 73 11.74 -12.68 0.79
CA ASN A 73 10.67 -11.96 0.12
C ASN A 73 9.89 -11.16 1.18
N ILE A 74 10.22 -9.88 1.28
CA ILE A 74 9.60 -8.94 2.21
C ILE A 74 8.97 -7.82 1.41
N ARG A 75 7.81 -7.36 1.88
CA ARG A 75 7.08 -6.24 1.31
C ARG A 75 6.77 -5.22 2.39
N THR A 76 6.99 -3.96 2.07
CA THR A 76 6.68 -2.79 2.89
C THR A 76 5.44 -2.16 2.27
N ASP A 77 4.29 -2.31 2.92
CA ASP A 77 3.01 -1.82 2.43
C ASP A 77 2.58 -0.53 3.12
N VAL A 78 1.73 0.23 2.44
CA VAL A 78 1.05 1.39 3.02
C VAL A 78 0.07 0.96 4.10
N GLN A 79 0.15 1.60 5.27
CA GLN A 79 -0.75 1.41 6.40
C GLN A 79 -1.57 2.69 6.62
N LEU A 80 -2.85 2.52 6.96
CA LEU A 80 -3.78 3.60 7.23
C LEU A 80 -4.46 3.35 8.57
N GLU A 81 -4.44 4.33 9.46
CA GLU A 81 -5.13 4.24 10.75
C GLU A 81 -6.54 4.84 10.62
N GLU A 82 -7.54 4.16 11.20
CA GLU A 82 -8.92 4.63 11.37
C GLU A 82 -9.60 5.16 10.10
N THR A 83 -9.10 4.80 8.92
CA THR A 83 -9.51 5.37 7.64
C THR A 83 -10.75 4.65 7.11
N PRO A 84 -11.86 5.36 6.85
CA PRO A 84 -13.08 4.74 6.33
C PRO A 84 -12.85 4.02 4.99
N LEU A 85 -13.41 2.81 4.85
CA LEU A 85 -13.27 1.95 3.67
C LEU A 85 -13.59 2.66 2.34
N ASN A 86 -14.54 3.60 2.38
CA ASN A 86 -14.99 4.34 1.21
C ASN A 86 -13.99 5.39 0.68
N ILE A 87 -12.91 5.68 1.43
CA ILE A 87 -11.83 6.57 1.00
C ILE A 87 -10.45 5.91 0.99
N GLN A 88 -10.29 4.71 1.58
CA GLN A 88 -8.99 4.03 1.66
C GLN A 88 -8.28 3.91 0.30
N GLY A 89 -8.99 3.51 -0.76
CA GLY A 89 -8.40 3.38 -2.09
C GLY A 89 -7.94 4.71 -2.69
N VAL A 90 -8.61 5.81 -2.35
CA VAL A 90 -8.22 7.16 -2.78
C VAL A 90 -6.96 7.61 -2.04
N VAL A 91 -6.91 7.40 -0.72
CA VAL A 91 -5.73 7.75 0.09
C VAL A 91 -4.52 6.93 -0.35
N LYS A 92 -4.64 5.59 -0.41
CA LYS A 92 -3.54 4.71 -0.85
C LYS A 92 -3.01 5.05 -2.24
N GLY A 93 -3.86 5.54 -3.15
CA GLY A 93 -3.45 5.96 -4.49
C GLY A 93 -2.60 7.24 -4.53
N ASN A 94 -2.57 8.01 -3.44
CA ASN A 94 -1.77 9.24 -3.30
C ASN A 94 -0.54 9.07 -2.40
N LEU A 95 -0.28 7.84 -1.94
CA LEU A 95 0.87 7.50 -1.10
C LEU A 95 1.92 6.76 -1.94
N ASN A 96 3.12 6.65 -1.38
CA ASN A 96 4.22 5.92 -2.01
C ASN A 96 3.83 4.48 -2.30
N LYS A 97 4.33 3.95 -3.42
CA LYS A 97 4.06 2.57 -3.79
C LYS A 97 4.72 1.62 -2.80
N PRO A 98 4.13 0.43 -2.57
CA PRO A 98 4.77 -0.62 -1.80
C PRO A 98 6.19 -0.91 -2.31
N GLU A 99 7.11 -1.09 -1.38
CA GLU A 99 8.49 -1.50 -1.67
C GLU A 99 8.63 -3.00 -1.46
N GLU A 100 9.40 -3.67 -2.32
CA GLU A 100 9.63 -5.11 -2.24
C GLU A 100 11.14 -5.40 -2.13
N TYR A 101 11.50 -6.26 -1.18
CA TYR A 101 12.83 -6.85 -1.05
C TYR A 101 12.74 -8.33 -1.42
N LYS A 102 13.20 -8.67 -2.63
CA LYS A 102 13.14 -10.04 -3.19
C LYS A 102 14.53 -10.49 -3.62
N HIS A 103 15.27 -11.11 -2.70
CA HIS A 103 16.65 -11.52 -2.95
C HIS A 103 16.90 -12.93 -2.45
N LYS A 104 17.60 -13.72 -3.26
CA LYS A 104 18.26 -14.95 -2.82
C LYS A 104 19.57 -14.57 -2.14
N VAL A 105 19.68 -14.82 -0.84
CA VAL A 105 20.84 -14.42 -0.03
C VAL A 105 21.59 -15.63 0.49
N THR A 106 22.91 -15.54 0.53
CA THR A 106 23.78 -16.53 1.19
C THR A 106 24.37 -15.89 2.43
N LEU A 107 24.04 -16.44 3.58
CA LEU A 107 24.34 -15.91 4.91
C LEU A 107 25.33 -16.83 5.61
N THR A 108 26.37 -16.25 6.21
CA THR A 108 27.42 -17.01 6.90
C THR A 108 27.33 -16.82 8.41
N GLY A 109 27.77 -17.83 9.16
CA GLY A 109 27.99 -17.73 10.59
C GLY A 109 29.09 -16.72 10.95
N PRO A 110 29.21 -16.36 12.23
CA PRO A 110 30.19 -15.39 12.68
C PRO A 110 31.62 -15.96 12.65
N GLU A 111 32.59 -15.10 12.94
CA GLU A 111 33.97 -15.52 13.20
C GLU A 111 34.11 -16.25 14.56
N LYS A 112 35.27 -16.88 14.79
CA LYS A 112 35.58 -17.51 16.09
C LYS A 112 35.46 -16.48 17.21
N GLY A 113 34.81 -16.87 18.31
CA GLY A 113 34.55 -15.98 19.47
C GLY A 113 33.08 -15.59 19.65
N PHE A 114 32.23 -15.96 18.69
CA PHE A 114 30.77 -15.82 18.76
C PHE A 114 30.08 -17.15 18.44
N THR A 115 28.81 -17.28 18.82
CA THR A 115 28.04 -18.52 18.69
C THR A 115 27.12 -18.50 17.48
N TYR A 116 26.53 -17.34 17.17
CA TYR A 116 25.66 -17.15 16.00
C TYR A 116 25.68 -15.70 15.50
N ARG A 117 25.38 -15.52 14.21
CA ARG A 117 25.18 -14.23 13.53
C ARG A 117 23.71 -14.08 13.20
N LYS A 118 23.06 -13.05 13.74
CA LYS A 118 21.68 -12.69 13.41
C LYS A 118 21.66 -11.70 12.26
N TYR A 119 20.74 -11.89 11.33
CA TYR A 119 20.54 -11.04 10.17
C TYR A 119 19.17 -10.38 10.25
N TYR A 120 19.12 -9.10 9.90
CA TYR A 120 17.95 -8.26 10.03
C TYR A 120 17.68 -7.48 8.75
N LEU A 121 16.41 -7.13 8.55
CA LEU A 121 15.98 -6.11 7.61
C LEU A 121 15.24 -5.02 8.37
N THR A 122 15.59 -3.76 8.11
CA THR A 122 14.90 -2.59 8.63
C THR A 122 14.11 -1.95 7.50
N LYS A 123 12.79 -1.89 7.66
CA LYS A 123 11.87 -1.19 6.75
C LYS A 123 11.67 0.23 7.26
N ASN A 124 11.83 1.22 6.40
CA ASN A 124 11.64 2.62 6.74
C ASN A 124 10.27 3.11 6.23
N TYR A 125 9.56 3.83 7.09
CA TYR A 125 8.26 4.41 6.78
C TYR A 125 8.24 5.91 7.05
N ASP A 126 7.66 6.66 6.13
CA ASP A 126 7.29 8.05 6.36
C ASP A 126 5.87 8.06 6.95
N LYS A 127 5.75 8.55 8.18
CA LYS A 127 4.49 8.71 8.87
C LYS A 127 4.00 10.15 8.72
N GLY A 128 2.71 10.30 8.50
CA GLY A 128 2.12 11.62 8.39
C GLY A 128 0.62 11.61 8.59
N THR A 129 0.02 12.79 8.42
CA THR A 129 -1.42 12.97 8.40
C THR A 129 -1.89 13.27 7.00
N TYR A 130 -3.14 12.89 6.71
CA TYR A 130 -3.79 13.26 5.47
C TYR A 130 -5.16 13.87 5.76
N THR A 131 -5.60 14.71 4.83
CA THR A 131 -6.97 15.22 4.74
C THR A 131 -7.53 14.89 3.36
N VAL A 132 -8.73 14.32 3.30
CA VAL A 132 -9.48 14.08 2.08
C VAL A 132 -10.74 14.94 2.07
N ILE A 133 -10.85 15.83 1.09
CA ILE A 133 -12.09 16.55 0.80
C ILE A 133 -12.81 15.80 -0.31
N ARG A 134 -13.98 15.24 0.02
CA ARG A 134 -14.87 14.58 -0.94
C ARG A 134 -15.99 15.53 -1.32
N THR A 135 -16.04 15.95 -2.58
CA THR A 135 -17.06 16.88 -3.09
C THR A 135 -18.05 16.13 -3.99
N ASN A 136 -19.34 16.26 -3.72
CA ASN A 136 -20.38 15.74 -4.60
C ASN A 136 -20.46 16.60 -5.86
N LYS A 137 -20.21 16.00 -7.03
CA LYS A 137 -20.16 16.72 -8.31
C LYS A 137 -21.49 17.33 -8.75
N ILE A 138 -22.62 16.88 -8.19
CA ILE A 138 -23.96 17.36 -8.52
C ILE A 138 -24.40 18.47 -7.54
N THR A 139 -24.22 18.25 -6.23
CA THR A 139 -24.73 19.16 -5.20
C THR A 139 -23.69 20.15 -4.69
N GLY A 140 -22.42 19.95 -5.01
CA GLY A 140 -21.30 20.73 -4.47
C GLY A 140 -21.03 20.50 -2.99
N LYS A 141 -21.80 19.64 -2.30
CA LYS A 141 -21.61 19.37 -0.87
C LYS A 141 -20.30 18.65 -0.63
N GLU A 142 -19.56 19.12 0.36
CA GLU A 142 -18.28 18.56 0.77
C GLU A 142 -18.39 17.74 2.04
N LYS A 143 -17.54 16.73 2.14
CA LYS A 143 -17.29 16.00 3.37
C LYS A 143 -15.79 15.81 3.53
N GLU A 144 -15.29 16.22 4.68
CA GLU A 144 -13.90 16.07 5.05
C GLU A 144 -13.68 14.77 5.82
N TYR A 145 -12.50 14.19 5.60
CA TYR A 145 -11.96 13.06 6.32
C TYR A 145 -10.51 13.38 6.67
N ALA A 146 -10.09 13.05 7.87
CA ALA A 146 -8.69 13.17 8.27
C ALA A 146 -8.24 11.85 8.89
N GLY A 147 -6.94 11.57 8.81
CA GLY A 147 -6.37 10.38 9.43
C GLY A 147 -4.85 10.35 9.32
N THR A 148 -4.28 9.25 9.80
CA THR A 148 -2.83 9.00 9.79
C THR A 148 -2.49 7.97 8.72
N TYR A 149 -1.34 8.16 8.07
CA TYR A 149 -0.77 7.19 7.15
C TYR A 149 0.65 6.80 7.55
N TYR A 150 1.05 5.62 7.09
CA TYR A 150 2.44 5.17 6.99
C TYR A 150 2.65 4.73 5.55
N GLU A 151 3.63 5.31 4.89
CA GLU A 151 4.02 4.91 3.53
C GLU A 151 5.49 4.49 3.52
N PRO A 152 5.91 3.56 2.64
CA PRO A 152 7.33 3.26 2.47
C PRO A 152 8.10 4.55 2.20
N SER A 153 9.24 4.73 2.88
CA SER A 153 10.00 5.97 2.73
C SER A 153 10.50 6.13 1.30
N ALA A 154 10.33 7.33 0.74
CA ALA A 154 10.83 7.62 -0.61
C ALA A 154 12.35 7.84 -0.63
N GLN A 155 12.93 8.18 0.52
CA GLN A 155 14.34 8.56 0.66
C GLN A 155 15.18 7.41 1.22
N ASP A 156 14.61 6.59 2.09
CA ASP A 156 15.33 5.56 2.81
C ASP A 156 14.88 4.15 2.40
N PRO A 157 15.72 3.40 1.67
CA PRO A 157 15.38 2.05 1.22
C PRO A 157 15.38 1.05 2.39
N ILE A 158 14.93 -0.18 2.12
CA ILE A 158 15.08 -1.29 3.08
C ILE A 158 16.58 -1.57 3.33
N ILE A 159 17.00 -1.58 4.61
CA ILE A 159 18.39 -1.77 5.02
C ILE A 159 18.60 -3.19 5.55
N ALA A 160 19.57 -3.91 4.98
CA ALA A 160 20.01 -5.21 5.48
C ALA A 160 21.25 -5.06 6.36
N TRP A 161 21.24 -5.69 7.54
CA TRP A 161 22.38 -5.67 8.45
C TRP A 161 22.45 -6.95 9.30
N SER A 162 23.56 -7.14 10.00
CA SER A 162 23.78 -8.33 10.83
C SER A 162 24.52 -8.00 12.11
N ARG A 163 24.39 -8.87 13.12
CA ARG A 163 25.07 -8.74 14.39
C ARG A 163 25.49 -10.08 14.96
N ASP A 164 26.76 -10.14 15.36
CA ASP A 164 27.33 -11.31 16.02
C ASP A 164 26.94 -11.34 17.50
N LYS A 165 26.65 -12.55 18.00
CA LYS A 165 26.17 -12.80 19.36
C LYS A 165 26.95 -13.93 19.99
N LYS A 166 27.27 -13.78 21.27
CA LYS A 166 27.86 -14.83 22.10
C LYS A 166 26.80 -15.83 22.54
#